data_AF-Q1RS77-F1
#
_entry.id   AF-Q1RS77-F1
#
_cell.length_a   1.000
_cell.length_b   1.000
_cell.length_c   1.000
_cell.angle_alpha   90.00
_cell.angle_beta   90.00
_cell.angle_gamma   90.00
#
_symmetry.space_group_name_H-M   'P 1'
#
loop_
_entity.id
_entity.type
_entity.pdbx_description
1 polymer ?
#
loop_
_entity_poly.entity_id
_entity_poly.type
_entity_poly.pdbx_seq_one_letter_code
_entity_poly.pdbx_strand_id
1 'polypeptide(L)'
;MSKERIFELLQNTIYEVLPDLEGEQLSQEDRLVDLGADSVDRAEIITMMLEELSLQIPRVELTGVSNIGELAEKLYEKVQAV
;
A
#
# COMPACT_ATOMS: atom_id res chain seq x y z
N MET A 1 -1.69 -1.44 -15.72
CA MET A 1 -1.60 -0.33 -14.75
C MET A 1 -0.15 0.00 -14.52
N SER A 2 0.24 1.27 -14.33
CA SER A 2 1.65 1.66 -14.08
C SER A 2 1.98 1.66 -12.59
N LYS A 3 3.29 1.70 -12.26
CA LYS A 3 3.75 1.79 -10.87
C LYS A 3 3.28 3.08 -10.19
N GLU A 4 3.31 4.19 -10.92
CA GLU A 4 2.84 5.50 -10.42
C GLU A 4 1.37 5.42 -10.04
N ARG A 5 0.55 4.75 -10.85
CA ARG A 5 -0.86 4.57 -10.55
C ARG A 5 -1.10 3.71 -9.32
N ILE A 6 -0.28 2.68 -9.08
CA ILE A 6 -0.34 1.89 -7.85
C ILE A 6 0.03 2.74 -6.63
N PHE A 7 1.06 3.58 -6.75
CA PHE A 7 1.46 4.46 -5.67
C PHE A 7 0.36 5.50 -5.36
N GLU A 8 -0.31 6.06 -6.37
CA GLU A 8 -1.49 6.92 -6.18
C GLU A 8 -2.64 6.20 -5.48
N LEU A 9 -2.97 4.98 -5.90
CA LEU A 9 -4.00 4.16 -5.24
C LEU A 9 -3.62 3.88 -3.79
N LEU A 10 -2.36 3.52 -3.55
CA LEU A 10 -1.86 3.23 -2.21
C LEU A 10 -1.95 4.46 -1.29
N GLN A 11 -1.62 5.66 -1.79
CA GLN A 11 -1.81 6.91 -1.04
C GLN A 11 -3.28 7.13 -0.67
N ASN A 12 -4.20 6.97 -1.61
CA ASN A 12 -5.63 7.13 -1.34
C ASN A 12 -6.11 6.12 -0.29
N THR A 13 -5.72 4.85 -0.42
CA THR A 13 -6.02 3.81 0.57
C THR A 13 -5.45 4.14 1.95
N ILE A 14 -4.26 4.73 2.02
CA ILE A 14 -3.69 5.19 3.29
C ILE A 14 -4.55 6.29 3.91
N TYR A 15 -5.03 7.27 3.14
CA TYR A 15 -5.93 8.31 3.65
C TYR A 15 -7.29 7.74 4.08
N GLU A 16 -7.80 6.72 3.39
CA GLU A 16 -9.05 6.07 3.79
C GLU A 16 -8.93 5.34 5.14
N VAL A 17 -7.78 4.69 5.40
CA VAL A 17 -7.53 3.96 6.66
C VAL A 17 -7.08 4.90 7.78
N LEU A 18 -6.27 5.91 7.46
CA LEU A 18 -5.71 6.91 8.36
C LEU A 18 -6.18 8.31 7.93
N PRO A 19 -7.44 8.68 8.21
CA PRO A 19 -8.03 9.94 7.76
C PRO A 19 -7.32 11.18 8.32
N ASP A 20 -6.60 11.05 9.43
CA ASP A 20 -5.79 12.13 9.99
C ASP A 20 -4.63 12.56 9.07
N LEU A 21 -4.24 11.73 8.11
CA LEU A 21 -3.20 12.02 7.11
C LEU A 21 -3.76 12.63 5.82
N GLU A 22 -5.09 12.80 5.69
CA GLU A 22 -5.71 13.27 4.46
C GLU A 22 -5.15 14.64 4.02
N GLY A 23 -4.59 14.69 2.81
CA GLY A 23 -3.99 15.90 2.25
C GLY A 23 -2.52 16.14 2.63
N GLU A 24 -1.93 15.29 3.46
CA GLU A 24 -0.48 15.27 3.64
C GLU A 24 0.23 14.82 2.34
N GLN A 25 1.49 15.19 2.17
CA GLN A 25 2.26 14.76 1.01
C GLN A 25 3.10 13.52 1.38
N LEU A 26 2.58 12.34 1.03
CA LEU A 26 3.28 11.07 1.26
C LEU A 26 4.40 10.85 0.24
N SER A 27 5.55 10.40 0.76
CA SER A 27 6.75 10.02 0.02
C SER A 27 6.84 8.50 -0.15
N GLN A 28 7.60 8.05 -1.15
CA GLN A 28 7.92 6.63 -1.33
C GLN A 28 8.74 6.07 -0.15
N GLU A 29 9.51 6.91 0.52
CA GLU A 29 10.36 6.52 1.66
C GLU A 29 9.59 6.43 2.97
N ASP A 30 8.36 6.93 3.03
CA ASP A 30 7.57 6.92 4.25
C ASP A 30 7.21 5.50 4.64
N ARG A 31 7.23 5.25 5.94
CA ARG A 31 6.93 3.95 6.52
C ARG A 31 5.59 4.04 7.20
N LEU A 32 4.69 3.10 6.92
CA LEU A 32 3.35 3.09 7.50
C LEU A 32 3.38 3.21 9.04
N VAL A 33 4.35 2.56 9.68
CA VAL A 33 4.52 2.62 11.15
C VAL A 33 4.89 4.00 11.65
N ASP A 34 5.67 4.76 10.88
CA ASP A 34 6.11 6.12 11.23
C ASP A 34 4.98 7.15 10.97
N LEU A 35 4.02 6.78 10.10
CA LEU A 35 2.77 7.51 9.85
C LEU A 35 1.65 7.18 10.86
N GLY A 36 1.94 6.37 11.87
CA GLY A 36 0.97 6.00 12.91
C GLY A 36 0.16 4.73 12.63
N ALA A 37 0.40 4.04 11.51
CA ALA A 37 -0.31 2.80 11.18
C ALA A 37 0.09 1.66 12.12
N ASP A 38 -0.88 1.14 12.87
CA ASP A 38 -0.69 -0.04 13.69
C ASP A 38 -0.82 -1.34 12.88
N SER A 39 -0.84 -2.49 13.56
CA SER A 39 -0.90 -3.80 12.88
C SER A 39 -2.22 -4.07 12.17
N VAL A 40 -3.32 -3.50 12.66
CA VAL A 40 -4.65 -3.58 12.06
C VAL A 40 -4.70 -2.66 10.85
N ASP A 41 -4.23 -1.42 10.97
CA ASP A 41 -4.24 -0.46 9.86
C ASP A 41 -3.42 -0.98 8.67
N ARG A 42 -2.20 -1.48 8.92
CA ARG A 42 -1.37 -2.08 7.86
C ARG A 42 -2.03 -3.30 7.23
N ALA A 43 -2.81 -4.06 8.00
CA ALA A 43 -3.54 -5.20 7.47
C ALA A 43 -4.70 -4.77 6.56
N GLU A 44 -5.40 -3.72 6.94
CA GLU A 44 -6.50 -3.15 6.18
C GLU A 44 -6.00 -2.55 4.87
N ILE A 45 -4.96 -1.71 4.91
CA ILE A 45 -4.35 -1.11 3.71
C ILE A 45 -3.96 -2.19 2.69
N ILE A 46 -3.31 -3.26 3.16
CA ILE A 46 -2.92 -4.37 2.27
C ILE A 46 -4.16 -5.06 1.70
N THR A 47 -5.18 -5.32 2.51
CA THR A 47 -6.41 -6.00 2.08
C THR A 47 -7.13 -5.18 1.01
N MET A 48 -7.37 -3.89 1.27
CA MET A 48 -8.00 -2.97 0.32
C MET A 48 -7.23 -2.89 -1.00
N MET A 49 -5.89 -2.82 -0.96
CA MET A 49 -5.08 -2.82 -2.17
C MET A 49 -5.19 -4.13 -2.96
N LEU A 50 -5.24 -5.28 -2.29
CA LEU A 50 -5.42 -6.56 -2.99
C LEU A 50 -6.79 -6.63 -3.67
N GLU A 51 -7.84 -6.13 -3.01
CA GLU A 51 -9.20 -6.05 -3.57
C GLU A 51 -9.28 -5.09 -4.76
N GLU A 52 -8.79 -3.86 -4.60
CA GLU A 52 -8.78 -2.82 -5.65
C GLU A 52 -8.00 -3.28 -6.90
N LEU A 53 -6.90 -4.01 -6.69
CA LEU A 53 -6.08 -4.56 -7.78
C LEU A 53 -6.56 -5.92 -8.28
N SER A 54 -7.66 -6.46 -7.74
CA SER A 54 -8.18 -7.80 -8.06
C SER A 54 -7.14 -8.92 -7.92
N LEU A 55 -6.20 -8.76 -6.97
CA LEU A 55 -5.13 -9.73 -6.69
C LEU A 55 -5.59 -10.76 -5.65
N GLN A 56 -5.60 -12.03 -6.04
CA GLN A 56 -5.92 -13.15 -5.14
C GLN A 56 -4.65 -13.84 -4.64
N ILE A 57 -3.83 -13.10 -3.88
CA ILE A 57 -2.56 -13.63 -3.32
C ILE A 57 -2.56 -13.61 -1.78
N PRO A 58 -1.84 -14.53 -1.13
CA PRO A 58 -1.59 -14.46 0.30
C PRO A 58 -0.81 -13.19 0.69
N ARG A 59 -1.24 -12.53 1.78
CA ARG A 59 -0.56 -11.34 2.33
C ARG A 59 0.92 -11.58 2.67
N VAL A 60 1.31 -12.82 2.98
CA VAL A 60 2.71 -13.17 3.25
C VAL A 60 3.63 -12.88 2.06
N GLU A 61 3.10 -12.85 0.84
CA GLU A 61 3.87 -12.49 -0.36
C GLU A 61 4.23 -11.01 -0.45
N LEU A 62 3.62 -10.17 0.40
CA LEU A 62 3.90 -8.74 0.52
C LEU A 62 4.75 -8.42 1.77
N THR A 63 5.30 -9.45 2.43
CA THR A 63 6.19 -9.25 3.58
C THR A 63 7.58 -8.78 3.15
N GLY A 64 8.33 -8.18 4.09
CA GLY A 64 9.69 -7.72 3.86
C GLY A 64 9.80 -6.34 3.22
N VAL A 65 8.68 -5.67 2.96
CA VAL A 65 8.64 -4.26 2.54
C VAL A 65 8.74 -3.35 3.75
N SER A 66 9.48 -2.25 3.60
CA SER A 66 9.82 -1.33 4.69
C SER A 66 9.12 0.02 4.59
N ASN A 67 8.80 0.46 3.36
CA ASN A 67 8.19 1.75 3.06
C ASN A 67 7.08 1.61 1.98
N ILE A 68 6.37 2.71 1.73
CA ILE A 68 5.26 2.77 0.77
C ILE A 68 5.74 2.47 -0.66
N GLY A 69 6.91 2.96 -1.05
CA GLY A 69 7.48 2.75 -2.39
C GLY A 69 7.79 1.28 -2.68
N GLU A 70 8.38 0.58 -1.72
CA GLU A 70 8.63 -0.87 -1.80
C GLU A 70 7.34 -1.68 -1.85
N LEU A 71 6.32 -1.29 -1.08
CA LEU A 71 5.00 -1.90 -1.16
C LEU A 71 4.36 -1.70 -2.54
N ALA A 72 4.43 -0.49 -3.09
CA ALA A 72 3.92 -0.18 -4.42
C ALA A 72 4.66 -0.97 -5.52
N GLU A 73 6.00 -1.07 -5.45
CA GLU A 73 6.78 -1.93 -6.35
C GLU A 73 6.35 -3.39 -6.23
N LYS A 74 6.18 -3.90 -5.00
CA LYS A 74 5.79 -5.29 -4.80
C LYS A 74 4.41 -5.60 -5.37
N LEU A 75 3.45 -4.70 -5.17
CA LEU A 75 2.12 -4.81 -5.78
C LEU A 75 2.20 -4.73 -7.30
N TYR A 76 3.05 -3.84 -7.84
CA TYR A 76 3.29 -3.74 -9.28
C TYR A 76 3.79 -5.05 -9.87
N GLU A 77 4.83 -5.66 -9.28
CA GLU A 77 5.35 -6.97 -9.69
C GLU A 77 4.24 -8.03 -9.73
N LYS A 78 3.35 -8.04 -8.73
CA LYS A 78 2.23 -9.01 -8.65
C LYS A 78 1.20 -8.77 -9.73
N VAL A 79 0.84 -7.51 -10.01
CA VAL A 79 -0.08 -7.17 -11.11
C VAL A 79 0.49 -7.55 -12.47
N GLN A 80 1.80 -7.43 -12.70
CA GLN A 80 2.42 -7.82 -13.97
C GLN A 80 2.56 -9.34 -14.14
N ALA A 81 2.48 -10.10 -13.05
CA ALA A 81 2.61 -11.56 -13.06
C ALA A 81 1.28 -12.30 -13.31
N VAL A 82 0.16 -11.57 -13.38
CA VAL A 82 -1.21 -12.07 -13.66
C VAL A 82 -1.59 -11.74 -15.08
#